data_AF-A0A9P9N5B8-F1
#
_entry.id   AF-A0A9P9N5B8-F1
#
_cell.length_a   1.000
_cell.length_b   1.000
_cell.length_c   1.000
_cell.angle_alpha   90.00
_cell.angle_beta   90.00
_cell.angle_gamma   90.00
#
_symmetry.space_group_name_H-M   'P 1'
#
loop_
_entity.id
_entity.type
_entity.pdbx_description
1 polymer ?
#
loop_
_entity_poly.entity_id
_entity_poly.type
_entity_poly.pdbx_seq_one_letter_code
_entity_poly.pdbx_strand_id
1 'polypeptide(L)'
;MGAFVNLSVQGIVYFTSYRYGKVDRMAHMFSNHLLGETSVSESTFNTLYSLFDGKWHQQYDISVWTFELDNDTLRIDGTDSCGQISLERVRQGPFRTADISPYVPKPLPKDVPQATLPPPYTRLSRKNLNLSLLKKRKALLCKILQDFAFQWRHVPSGPYNDSTFRRLAYAIIRSLDLNFTVEEIKTPRRASSGHLVRLQDLPGWKVCDEDVIRIGGVSIVISQHIPHALNLARADFRRWTMSRMKRSVHRASSDFRTYLLFSRHYVSLYQINNQMERYTRPECLLDDTLGFTSGAIGLLFEATQQSISTDMILEQVAVGPIERAKVGCVLDIGSIFMWQCAGRHIEREEACRHRILGTPVESRICFDECFSGLAYK
;
A
#
# COMPACT_ATOMS: atom_id res chain seq x y z
N MET A 1 -17.79 -18.38 2.48
CA MET A 1 -16.46 -18.49 1.86
C MET A 1 -16.60 -17.99 0.44
N GLY A 2 -16.05 -16.81 0.15
CA GLY A 2 -16.01 -16.22 -1.18
C GLY A 2 -14.57 -16.13 -1.66
N ALA A 3 -14.31 -16.47 -2.92
CA ALA A 3 -12.98 -16.39 -3.50
C ALA A 3 -12.87 -15.14 -4.39
N PHE A 4 -11.75 -14.43 -4.31
CA PHE A 4 -11.41 -13.38 -5.27
C PHE A 4 -10.65 -13.98 -6.43
N VAL A 5 -10.91 -13.53 -7.64
CA VAL A 5 -10.24 -13.98 -8.85
C VAL A 5 -9.67 -12.78 -9.58
N ASN A 6 -8.35 -12.76 -9.75
CA ASN A 6 -7.62 -11.77 -10.54
C ASN A 6 -7.16 -12.44 -11.83
N LEU A 7 -7.28 -11.76 -12.96
CA LEU A 7 -6.70 -12.16 -14.25
C LEU A 7 -5.65 -11.10 -14.60
N SER A 8 -4.38 -11.47 -14.63
CA SER A 8 -3.28 -10.61 -15.06
C SER A 8 -2.86 -11.02 -16.46
N VAL A 9 -2.98 -10.11 -17.43
CA VAL A 9 -2.52 -10.28 -18.80
C VAL A 9 -1.85 -9.00 -19.27
N GLN A 10 -0.62 -9.12 -19.79
CA GLN A 10 0.20 -7.98 -20.23
C GLN A 10 0.35 -6.90 -19.14
N GLY A 11 0.43 -7.30 -17.87
CA GLY A 11 0.50 -6.39 -16.71
C GLY A 11 -0.78 -5.58 -16.42
N ILE A 12 -1.90 -5.89 -17.10
CA ILE A 12 -3.23 -5.40 -16.75
C ILE A 12 -3.92 -6.45 -15.90
N VAL A 13 -4.38 -6.05 -14.73
CA VAL A 13 -5.11 -6.94 -13.82
C VAL A 13 -6.61 -6.63 -13.91
N TYR A 14 -7.40 -7.66 -14.20
CA TYR A 14 -8.85 -7.70 -14.15
C TYR A 14 -9.26 -8.45 -12.88
N PHE A 15 -10.36 -8.08 -12.24
CA PHE A 15 -10.70 -8.58 -10.92
C PHE A 15 -12.17 -9.00 -10.91
N THR A 16 -12.51 -10.06 -10.18
CA THR A 16 -13.90 -10.49 -9.95
C THR A 16 -14.00 -11.31 -8.66
N SER A 17 -15.20 -11.55 -8.17
CA SER A 17 -15.46 -12.30 -6.93
C SER A 17 -16.51 -13.36 -7.17
N TYR A 18 -16.24 -14.59 -6.73
CA TYR A 18 -17.14 -15.72 -6.92
C TYR A 18 -17.62 -16.29 -5.58
N ARG A 19 -18.93 -16.52 -5.48
CA ARG A 19 -19.56 -17.19 -4.32
C ARG A 19 -19.54 -18.69 -4.56
N TYR A 20 -18.54 -19.42 -4.04
CA TYR A 20 -18.67 -20.72 -3.36
C TYR A 20 -17.32 -21.45 -3.22
N GLY A 21 -17.15 -22.14 -2.09
CA GLY A 21 -16.44 -23.43 -2.01
C GLY A 21 -15.05 -23.44 -1.36
N LYS A 22 -14.76 -24.53 -0.63
CA LYS A 22 -13.39 -24.93 -0.23
C LYS A 22 -12.47 -24.91 -1.45
N VAL A 23 -11.15 -24.75 -1.25
CA VAL A 23 -10.13 -24.71 -2.32
C VAL A 23 -10.39 -25.76 -3.42
N ASP A 24 -10.74 -26.99 -3.04
CA ASP A 24 -11.00 -28.08 -3.98
C ASP A 24 -12.22 -27.84 -4.91
N ARG A 25 -13.24 -27.09 -4.48
CA ARG A 25 -14.39 -26.71 -5.33
C ARG A 25 -14.03 -25.63 -6.34
N MET A 26 -13.24 -24.65 -5.92
CA MET A 26 -12.72 -23.62 -6.83
C MET A 26 -11.78 -24.26 -7.86
N ALA A 27 -10.88 -25.14 -7.39
CA ALA A 27 -10.00 -25.93 -8.24
C ALA A 27 -10.78 -26.73 -9.29
N HIS A 28 -11.84 -27.42 -8.87
CA HIS A 28 -12.69 -28.19 -9.77
C HIS A 28 -13.43 -27.30 -10.78
N MET A 29 -13.97 -26.17 -10.33
CA MET A 29 -14.64 -25.21 -11.21
C MET A 29 -13.70 -24.68 -12.29
N PHE A 30 -12.51 -24.21 -11.92
CA PHE A 30 -11.53 -23.70 -12.88
C PHE A 30 -11.08 -24.77 -13.86
N SER A 31 -10.77 -25.95 -13.35
CA SER A 31 -10.32 -27.06 -14.20
C SER A 31 -11.40 -27.49 -15.20
N ASN A 32 -12.68 -27.47 -14.81
CA ASN A 32 -13.77 -27.84 -15.70
C ASN A 32 -14.00 -26.82 -16.82
N HIS A 33 -13.82 -25.53 -16.55
CA HIS A 33 -13.99 -24.47 -17.56
C HIS A 33 -12.77 -24.32 -18.45
N LEU A 34 -11.58 -24.67 -17.95
CA LEU A 34 -10.33 -24.60 -18.68
C LEU A 34 -9.92 -25.95 -19.32
N LEU A 35 -10.76 -26.98 -19.19
CA LEU A 35 -10.45 -28.31 -19.69
C LEU A 35 -10.33 -28.29 -21.22
N GLY A 36 -9.15 -28.67 -21.73
CA GLY A 36 -8.91 -28.71 -23.18
C GLY A 36 -8.70 -27.33 -23.82
N GLU A 37 -8.61 -26.25 -23.01
CA GLU A 37 -8.16 -24.97 -23.51
C GLU A 37 -6.72 -25.06 -24.03
N THR A 38 -6.48 -24.46 -25.18
CA THR A 38 -5.12 -24.41 -25.75
C THR A 38 -4.27 -23.40 -24.98
N SER A 39 -2.94 -23.54 -25.01
CA SER A 39 -1.97 -22.74 -24.22
C SER A 39 -1.85 -21.26 -24.63
N VAL A 40 -2.89 -20.67 -25.22
CA VAL A 40 -2.92 -19.26 -25.63
C VAL A 40 -3.56 -18.44 -24.51
N SER A 41 -2.81 -17.45 -24.01
CA SER A 41 -3.21 -16.52 -22.96
C SER A 41 -4.55 -15.83 -23.26
N GLU A 42 -4.81 -15.48 -24.52
CA GLU A 42 -6.06 -14.88 -24.97
C GLU A 42 -7.27 -15.81 -24.83
N SER A 43 -7.12 -17.11 -25.12
CA SER A 43 -8.22 -18.09 -25.02
C SER A 43 -8.59 -18.32 -23.55
N THR A 44 -7.57 -18.50 -22.70
CA THR A 44 -7.75 -18.62 -21.24
C THR A 44 -8.38 -17.35 -20.65
N PHE A 45 -7.97 -16.17 -21.11
CA PHE A 45 -8.55 -14.90 -20.68
C PHE A 45 -10.03 -14.81 -21.05
N ASN A 46 -10.40 -15.06 -22.30
CA ASN A 46 -11.79 -14.95 -22.76
C ASN A 46 -12.72 -15.93 -22.03
N THR A 47 -12.27 -17.16 -21.81
CA THR A 47 -13.02 -18.19 -21.08
C THR A 47 -13.21 -17.82 -19.61
N LEU A 48 -12.16 -17.30 -18.94
CA LEU A 48 -12.30 -16.84 -17.56
C LEU A 48 -13.12 -15.55 -17.46
N TYR A 49 -12.94 -14.60 -18.36
CA TYR A 49 -13.64 -13.32 -18.34
C TYR A 49 -15.15 -13.53 -18.52
N SER A 50 -15.56 -14.36 -19.48
CA SER A 50 -16.96 -14.71 -19.72
C SER A 50 -17.60 -15.49 -18.56
N LEU A 51 -16.83 -16.32 -17.85
CA LEU A 51 -17.30 -17.06 -16.67
C LEU A 51 -17.81 -16.13 -15.56
N PHE A 52 -17.33 -14.88 -15.51
CA PHE A 52 -17.61 -13.94 -14.45
C PHE A 52 -18.55 -12.78 -14.82
N ASP A 53 -19.09 -12.75 -16.04
CA ASP A 53 -19.83 -11.62 -16.62
C ASP A 53 -21.30 -11.45 -16.10
N GLY A 54 -21.60 -11.93 -14.88
CA GLY A 54 -23.00 -12.10 -14.46
C GLY A 54 -23.42 -11.54 -13.10
N LYS A 55 -22.65 -11.75 -12.01
CA LYS A 55 -23.10 -11.38 -10.65
C LYS A 55 -21.94 -11.04 -9.73
N TRP A 56 -21.62 -9.75 -9.72
CA TRP A 56 -20.65 -9.09 -8.86
C TRP A 56 -21.24 -8.86 -7.47
N HIS A 57 -21.08 -9.80 -6.54
CA HIS A 57 -21.61 -9.67 -5.19
C HIS A 57 -20.57 -9.93 -4.09
N GLN A 58 -20.48 -8.95 -3.18
CA GLN A 58 -19.65 -8.91 -1.97
C GLN A 58 -20.02 -10.02 -0.97
N GLN A 59 -19.05 -10.82 -0.49
CA GLN A 59 -18.84 -11.09 0.95
C GLN A 59 -17.71 -12.08 1.28
N TYR A 60 -17.00 -11.70 2.35
CA TYR A 60 -16.22 -12.42 3.34
C TYR A 60 -15.40 -13.68 3.06
N ASP A 61 -14.15 -13.49 3.50
CA ASP A 61 -13.18 -14.46 3.97
C ASP A 61 -12.71 -15.44 2.87
N ILE A 62 -11.39 -15.68 2.86
CA ILE A 62 -10.74 -16.89 2.33
C ILE A 62 -10.25 -16.83 0.87
N SER A 63 -8.95 -16.59 0.68
CA SER A 63 -8.16 -16.80 -0.57
C SER A 63 -8.41 -15.87 -1.77
N VAL A 64 -7.32 -15.25 -2.25
CA VAL A 64 -7.25 -14.52 -3.54
C VAL A 64 -6.59 -15.42 -4.57
N TRP A 65 -7.28 -15.70 -5.67
CA TRP A 65 -6.80 -16.50 -6.78
C TRP A 65 -6.33 -15.56 -7.87
N THR A 66 -5.08 -15.63 -8.30
CA THR A 66 -4.51 -14.76 -9.33
C THR A 66 -4.02 -15.59 -10.50
N PHE A 67 -4.71 -15.50 -11.63
CA PHE A 67 -4.29 -16.06 -12.91
C PHE A 67 -3.29 -15.09 -13.55
N GLU A 68 -2.01 -15.38 -13.42
CA GLU A 68 -0.94 -14.69 -14.11
C GLU A 68 -0.72 -15.34 -15.49
N LEU A 69 -1.48 -14.87 -16.48
CA LEU A 69 -1.49 -15.46 -17.82
C LEU A 69 -0.15 -15.26 -18.55
N ASP A 70 0.60 -14.21 -18.19
CA ASP A 70 1.94 -13.95 -18.73
C ASP A 70 2.96 -15.02 -18.32
N ASN A 71 2.81 -15.60 -17.13
CA ASN A 71 3.68 -16.65 -16.60
C ASN A 71 2.99 -18.02 -16.54
N ASP A 72 1.82 -18.15 -17.16
CA ASP A 72 0.97 -19.34 -17.16
C ASP A 72 0.76 -19.95 -15.75
N THR A 73 0.55 -19.11 -14.73
CA THR A 73 0.52 -19.54 -13.32
C THR A 73 -0.77 -19.10 -12.61
N LEU A 74 -1.33 -19.96 -11.78
CA LEU A 74 -2.40 -19.65 -10.83
C LEU A 74 -1.82 -19.54 -9.42
N ARG A 75 -1.86 -18.34 -8.84
CA ARG A 75 -1.47 -18.07 -7.45
C ARG A 75 -2.67 -18.04 -6.54
N ILE A 76 -2.51 -18.47 -5.29
CA ILE A 76 -3.56 -18.53 -4.28
C ILE A 76 -3.03 -17.88 -3.00
N ASP A 77 -3.50 -16.69 -2.65
CA ASP A 77 -3.11 -15.95 -1.45
C ASP A 77 -4.19 -16.07 -0.37
N GLY A 78 -4.02 -17.05 0.52
CA GLY A 78 -4.89 -17.30 1.68
C GLY A 78 -4.53 -16.49 2.92
N THR A 79 -5.31 -16.65 3.99
CA THR A 79 -5.01 -16.08 5.31
C THR A 79 -3.79 -16.74 5.97
N ASP A 80 -3.62 -18.04 5.76
CA ASP A 80 -2.62 -18.85 6.46
C ASP A 80 -1.46 -19.32 5.57
N SER A 81 -1.61 -19.21 4.24
CA SER A 81 -0.57 -19.62 3.29
C SER A 81 -0.78 -19.03 1.89
N CYS A 82 0.34 -18.85 1.16
CA CYS A 82 0.35 -18.56 -0.26
C CYS A 82 0.81 -19.80 -1.05
N GLY A 83 0.11 -20.13 -2.13
CA GLY A 83 0.40 -21.28 -2.99
C GLY A 83 0.38 -20.93 -4.47
N GLN A 84 0.95 -21.79 -5.30
CA GLN A 84 0.94 -21.65 -6.75
C GLN A 84 0.80 -23.01 -7.46
N ILE A 85 0.21 -22.98 -8.65
CA ILE A 85 0.08 -24.12 -9.56
C ILE A 85 0.15 -23.63 -11.02
N SER A 86 0.75 -24.41 -11.91
CA SER A 86 0.77 -24.09 -13.35
C SER A 86 -0.65 -24.14 -13.95
N LEU A 87 -1.00 -23.19 -14.80
CA LEU A 87 -2.27 -23.20 -15.53
C LEU A 87 -2.33 -24.35 -16.52
N GLU A 88 -1.20 -24.82 -17.06
CA GLU A 88 -1.14 -26.07 -17.81
C GLU A 88 -1.75 -27.23 -17.01
N ARG A 89 -1.38 -27.36 -15.72
CA ARG A 89 -1.93 -28.40 -14.84
C ARG A 89 -3.42 -28.18 -14.60
N VAL A 90 -3.87 -26.93 -14.48
CA VAL A 90 -5.30 -26.60 -14.32
C VAL A 90 -6.10 -26.99 -15.57
N ARG A 91 -5.56 -26.78 -16.77
CA ARG A 91 -6.19 -27.14 -18.07
C ARG A 91 -6.26 -28.65 -18.33
N GLN A 92 -5.43 -29.45 -17.64
CA GLN A 92 -5.41 -30.91 -17.76
C GLN A 92 -6.51 -31.60 -16.93
N GLY A 93 -7.23 -30.86 -16.08
CA GLY A 93 -8.34 -31.39 -15.27
C GLY A 93 -8.16 -31.18 -13.77
N PRO A 94 -9.10 -31.68 -12.94
CA PRO A 94 -9.21 -31.33 -11.54
C PRO A 94 -7.90 -31.50 -10.75
N PHE A 95 -7.61 -30.53 -9.88
CA PHE A 95 -6.48 -30.57 -8.96
C PHE A 95 -6.94 -30.46 -7.51
N ARG A 96 -6.12 -30.96 -6.58
CA ARG A 96 -6.35 -30.95 -5.14
C ARG A 96 -5.45 -29.94 -4.45
N THR A 97 -5.78 -29.61 -3.21
CA THR A 97 -4.94 -28.75 -2.37
C THR A 97 -3.49 -29.25 -2.24
N ALA A 98 -3.27 -30.58 -2.29
CA ALA A 98 -1.94 -31.19 -2.26
C ALA A 98 -1.10 -30.96 -3.54
N ASP A 99 -1.75 -30.61 -4.65
CA ASP A 99 -1.07 -30.29 -5.92
C ASP A 99 -0.56 -28.84 -5.95
N ILE A 100 -0.95 -28.03 -4.95
CA ILE A 100 -0.54 -26.64 -4.82
C ILE A 100 0.83 -26.62 -4.17
N SER A 101 1.82 -26.14 -4.93
CA SER A 101 3.16 -25.93 -4.39
C SER A 101 3.18 -24.67 -3.53
N PRO A 102 3.96 -24.62 -2.43
CA PRO A 102 4.18 -23.39 -1.69
C PRO A 102 4.65 -22.29 -2.64
N TYR A 103 4.04 -21.10 -2.55
CA TYR A 103 4.53 -19.96 -3.32
C TYR A 103 5.86 -19.52 -2.73
N VAL A 104 6.92 -19.63 -3.52
CA VAL A 104 8.22 -19.03 -3.21
C VAL A 104 8.28 -17.74 -4.01
N PRO A 105 8.26 -16.56 -3.37
CA PRO A 105 8.42 -15.30 -4.07
C PRO A 105 9.68 -15.36 -4.93
N LYS A 106 9.59 -15.00 -6.22
CA LYS A 106 10.79 -14.80 -7.02
C LYS A 106 11.64 -13.79 -6.27
N PRO A 107 12.92 -14.09 -5.98
CA PRO A 107 13.76 -13.13 -5.27
C PRO A 107 13.72 -11.83 -6.07
N LEU A 108 13.25 -10.76 -5.43
CA LEU A 108 13.36 -9.41 -5.96
C LEU A 108 14.79 -9.26 -6.48
N PRO A 109 15.01 -8.66 -7.67
CA PRO A 109 16.33 -8.53 -8.22
C PRO A 109 17.20 -7.67 -7.29
N LYS A 110 17.88 -8.35 -6.35
CA LYS A 110 18.73 -7.74 -5.31
C LYS A 110 19.88 -6.95 -5.94
N ASP A 111 20.21 -7.31 -7.17
CA ASP A 111 21.34 -6.77 -7.93
C ASP A 111 21.03 -5.41 -8.57
N VAL A 112 19.76 -5.10 -8.88
CA VAL A 112 19.40 -3.86 -9.58
C VAL A 112 19.66 -2.62 -8.70
N PRO A 113 19.23 -2.57 -7.43
CA PRO A 113 19.57 -1.44 -6.56
C PRO A 113 21.06 -1.39 -6.24
N GLN A 114 21.73 -2.53 -6.06
CA GLN A 114 23.16 -2.56 -5.70
C GLN A 114 24.07 -2.14 -6.85
N ALA A 115 23.75 -2.50 -8.09
CA ALA A 115 24.47 -2.03 -9.27
C ALA A 115 24.31 -0.50 -9.47
N THR A 116 23.15 0.04 -9.11
CA THR A 116 22.83 1.45 -9.31
C THR A 116 23.28 2.35 -8.14
N LEU A 117 23.19 1.83 -6.91
CA LEU A 117 23.56 2.47 -5.66
C LEU A 117 24.57 1.57 -4.94
N PRO A 118 25.82 1.49 -5.41
CA PRO A 118 26.82 0.61 -4.81
C PRO A 118 27.26 1.11 -3.43
N PRO A 119 27.76 0.26 -2.52
CA PRO A 119 28.39 0.74 -1.30
C PRO A 119 29.56 1.70 -1.59
N PRO A 120 29.91 2.63 -0.68
CA PRO A 120 29.51 2.66 0.73
C PRO A 120 28.19 3.39 1.00
N TYR A 121 27.36 2.80 1.86
CA TYR A 121 26.11 3.42 2.30
C TYR A 121 26.34 4.39 3.45
N THR A 122 25.72 5.57 3.37
CA THR A 122 25.77 6.56 4.44
C THR A 122 24.49 6.50 5.26
N ARG A 123 24.62 6.53 6.60
CA ARG A 123 23.47 6.76 7.47
C ARG A 123 23.11 8.24 7.41
N LEU A 124 22.12 8.57 6.60
CA LEU A 124 21.63 9.92 6.46
C LEU A 124 20.62 10.17 7.57
N SER A 125 20.94 11.07 8.51
CA SER A 125 19.97 11.49 9.52
C SER A 125 19.72 12.98 9.51
N ARG A 126 18.44 13.36 9.67
CA ARG A 126 18.03 14.76 9.71
C ARG A 126 18.35 15.38 11.06
N LYS A 127 18.94 16.57 11.04
CA LYS A 127 19.13 17.39 12.24
C LYS A 127 17.76 17.89 12.73
N ASN A 128 17.57 17.98 14.05
CA ASN A 128 16.34 18.47 14.71
C ASN A 128 15.14 17.50 14.69
N LEU A 129 15.39 16.20 14.82
CA LEU A 129 14.33 15.19 15.01
C LEU A 129 13.71 15.32 16.41
N ASN A 130 12.43 15.70 16.50
CA ASN A 130 11.67 15.50 17.72
C ASN A 130 11.34 14.01 17.86
N LEU A 131 12.16 13.28 18.63
CA LEU A 131 12.09 11.83 18.76
C LEU A 131 10.77 11.33 19.38
N SER A 132 10.13 12.11 20.27
CA SER A 132 8.88 11.71 20.91
C SER A 132 7.69 11.84 19.96
N LEU A 133 7.61 12.94 19.21
CA LEU A 133 6.64 13.14 18.13
C LEU A 133 6.81 12.07 17.04
N LEU A 134 8.06 11.75 16.71
CA LEU A 134 8.39 10.78 15.69
C LEU A 134 7.96 9.36 16.08
N LYS A 135 8.11 8.96 17.35
CA LYS A 135 7.63 7.64 17.83
C LYS A 135 6.11 7.49 17.69
N LYS A 136 5.34 8.52 18.05
CA LYS A 136 3.86 8.49 17.98
C LYS A 136 3.36 8.51 16.54
N ARG A 137 3.92 9.39 15.70
CA ARG A 137 3.62 9.40 14.25
C ARG A 137 4.02 8.08 13.59
N LYS A 138 5.12 7.48 14.06
CA LYS A 138 5.57 6.16 13.60
C LYS A 138 4.53 5.07 13.87
N ALA A 139 3.98 5.00 15.08
CA ALA A 139 2.95 4.02 15.41
C ALA A 139 1.72 4.14 14.48
N LEU A 140 1.20 5.36 14.31
CA LEU A 140 0.06 5.66 13.42
C LEU A 140 0.29 5.17 12.00
N LEU A 141 1.35 5.69 11.39
CA LEU A 141 1.58 5.54 9.97
C LEU A 141 2.12 4.15 9.65
N CYS A 142 2.83 3.48 10.57
CA CYS A 142 3.10 2.06 10.46
C CYS A 142 1.80 1.28 10.30
N LYS A 143 0.82 1.55 11.17
CA LYS A 143 -0.46 0.84 11.15
C LYS A 143 -1.27 1.14 9.88
N ILE A 144 -1.42 2.42 9.52
CA ILE A 144 -2.08 2.85 8.27
C ILE A 144 -1.43 2.18 7.06
N LEU A 145 -0.10 2.25 6.93
CA LEU A 145 0.62 1.66 5.80
C LEU A 145 0.51 0.14 5.78
N GLN A 146 0.57 -0.53 6.93
CA GLN A 146 0.38 -1.99 7.02
C GLN A 146 -1.03 -2.40 6.62
N ASP A 147 -2.06 -1.73 7.14
CA ASP A 147 -3.45 -1.97 6.78
C ASP A 147 -3.67 -1.69 5.29
N PHE A 148 -3.01 -0.67 4.75
CA PHE A 148 -3.08 -0.30 3.34
C PHE A 148 -2.43 -1.36 2.45
N ALA A 149 -1.23 -1.80 2.80
CA ALA A 149 -0.57 -2.90 2.11
C ALA A 149 -1.39 -4.18 2.18
N PHE A 150 -1.97 -4.50 3.33
CA PHE A 150 -2.82 -5.67 3.48
C PHE A 150 -4.06 -5.57 2.59
N GLN A 151 -4.77 -4.44 2.63
CA GLN A 151 -5.96 -4.22 1.81
C GLN A 151 -5.63 -4.34 0.32
N TRP A 152 -4.55 -3.70 -0.10
CA TRP A 152 -4.21 -3.57 -1.51
C TRP A 152 -3.28 -4.66 -2.02
N ARG A 153 -2.83 -5.63 -1.20
CA ARG A 153 -1.77 -6.64 -1.50
C ARG A 153 -1.82 -7.33 -2.87
N HIS A 154 -3.01 -7.46 -3.45
CA HIS A 154 -3.24 -8.02 -4.79
C HIS A 154 -2.78 -7.09 -5.92
N VAL A 155 -2.77 -5.78 -5.67
CA VAL A 155 -2.11 -4.79 -6.50
C VAL A 155 -0.60 -5.09 -6.41
N PRO A 156 0.10 -5.04 -5.23
CA PRO A 156 1.40 -5.65 -4.90
C PRO A 156 2.24 -6.32 -5.99
N SER A 157 1.72 -7.48 -6.32
CA SER A 157 2.54 -8.64 -6.61
C SER A 157 2.65 -8.94 -8.10
N GLY A 158 2.11 -8.09 -8.98
CA GLY A 158 2.13 -8.25 -10.44
C GLY A 158 2.86 -7.08 -11.13
N PRO A 159 3.40 -7.27 -12.35
CA PRO A 159 4.00 -6.19 -13.13
C PRO A 159 2.96 -5.07 -13.36
N TYR A 160 3.23 -3.87 -12.85
CA TYR A 160 2.31 -2.75 -12.99
C TYR A 160 2.55 -1.95 -14.25
N ASN A 161 1.46 -1.51 -14.88
CA ASN A 161 1.52 -0.30 -15.67
C ASN A 161 1.87 0.93 -14.79
N ASP A 162 2.43 1.96 -15.42
CA ASP A 162 2.89 3.16 -14.71
C ASP A 162 1.77 3.88 -13.94
N SER A 163 0.54 3.87 -14.46
CA SER A 163 -0.61 4.50 -13.82
C SER A 163 -0.94 3.88 -12.47
N THR A 164 -0.99 2.55 -12.39
CA THR A 164 -1.26 1.82 -11.14
C THR A 164 -0.17 2.09 -10.10
N PHE A 165 1.10 2.05 -10.52
CA PHE A 165 2.22 2.38 -9.65
C PHE A 165 2.12 3.81 -9.11
N ARG A 166 1.83 4.79 -9.97
CA ARG A 166 1.70 6.20 -9.58
C ARG A 166 0.51 6.45 -8.63
N ARG A 167 -0.61 5.75 -8.81
CA ARG A 167 -1.75 5.78 -7.87
C ARG A 167 -1.36 5.23 -6.50
N LEU A 168 -0.63 4.11 -6.47
CA LEU A 168 -0.13 3.53 -5.22
C LEU A 168 0.86 4.48 -4.52
N ALA A 169 1.82 5.03 -5.27
CA ALA A 169 2.77 6.00 -4.76
C ALA A 169 2.05 7.23 -4.20
N TYR A 170 1.02 7.74 -4.91
CA TYR A 170 0.18 8.84 -4.46
C TYR A 170 -0.46 8.56 -3.10
N ALA A 171 -1.13 7.43 -2.96
CA ALA A 171 -1.80 7.05 -1.71
C ALA A 171 -0.81 6.90 -0.54
N ILE A 172 0.34 6.26 -0.78
CA ILE A 172 1.40 6.13 0.24
C ILE A 172 1.90 7.51 0.65
N ILE A 173 2.16 8.40 -0.31
CA ILE A 173 2.65 9.74 -0.06
C ILE A 173 1.63 10.59 0.70
N ARG A 174 0.35 10.57 0.30
CA ARG A 174 -0.74 11.25 1.02
C ARG A 174 -0.91 10.72 2.45
N SER A 175 -0.75 9.40 2.62
CA SER A 175 -0.73 8.78 3.95
C SER A 175 0.43 9.32 4.77
N LEU A 176 1.65 9.30 4.24
CA LEU A 176 2.86 9.80 4.91
C LEU A 176 2.76 11.26 5.31
N ASP A 177 2.14 12.08 4.46
CA ASP A 177 1.91 13.51 4.71
C ASP A 177 0.73 13.76 5.67
N LEU A 178 -0.02 12.72 6.06
CA LEU A 178 -1.30 12.84 6.77
C LEU A 178 -2.31 13.72 6.02
N ASN A 179 -2.14 13.85 4.71
CA ASN A 179 -3.02 14.64 3.85
C ASN A 179 -4.17 13.77 3.35
N PHE A 180 -5.03 13.40 4.29
CA PHE A 180 -6.27 12.68 4.04
C PHE A 180 -7.35 13.20 4.96
N THR A 181 -8.60 12.92 4.59
CA THR A 181 -9.76 13.25 5.42
C THR A 181 -10.29 11.97 6.06
N VAL A 182 -10.86 12.09 7.25
CA VAL A 182 -11.60 10.98 7.85
C VAL A 182 -13.08 11.32 7.84
N GLU A 183 -13.84 10.44 7.20
CA GLU A 183 -15.29 10.57 7.11
C GLU A 183 -15.94 9.57 8.06
N GLU A 184 -16.73 10.10 8.99
CA GLU A 184 -17.54 9.33 9.92
C GLU A 184 -18.85 8.91 9.26
N ILE A 185 -19.05 7.60 9.09
CA ILE A 185 -20.26 7.04 8.51
C ILE A 185 -21.34 7.04 9.61
N LYS A 186 -22.24 8.02 9.53
CA LYS A 186 -23.34 8.24 10.50
C LYS A 186 -24.56 7.36 10.25
N THR A 187 -24.70 6.79 9.07
CA THR A 187 -25.83 5.93 8.73
C THR A 187 -25.51 4.46 9.02
N PRO A 188 -26.37 3.72 9.75
CA PRO A 188 -26.19 2.29 9.91
C PRO A 188 -26.19 1.63 8.53
N ARG A 189 -25.10 0.95 8.17
CA ARG A 189 -25.06 0.15 6.95
C ARG A 189 -26.13 -0.93 7.08
N ARG A 190 -27.08 -0.97 6.13
CA ARG A 190 -28.07 -2.06 6.03
C ARG A 190 -27.32 -3.37 5.92
N ALA A 191 -27.23 -4.13 7.01
CA ALA A 191 -27.05 -5.58 7.16
C ALA A 191 -26.24 -6.39 6.10
N SER A 192 -25.44 -5.79 5.23
CA SER A 192 -24.42 -6.50 4.48
C SER A 192 -23.27 -6.57 5.46
N SER A 193 -23.18 -7.68 6.17
CA SER A 193 -22.24 -7.81 7.25
C SER A 193 -20.79 -7.58 6.83
N GLY A 194 -20.45 -7.36 5.53
CA GLY A 194 -19.18 -7.30 4.74
C GLY A 194 -18.05 -6.30 5.07
N HIS A 195 -16.82 -6.62 4.61
CA HIS A 195 -15.63 -5.76 4.65
C HIS A 195 -15.94 -4.36 4.10
N LEU A 196 -15.30 -3.34 4.69
CA LEU A 196 -15.59 -1.93 4.43
C LEU A 196 -15.16 -1.45 3.04
N VAL A 197 -14.33 -2.25 2.38
CA VAL A 197 -13.58 -1.96 1.15
C VAL A 197 -13.65 -3.20 0.29
N ARG A 198 -14.05 -3.06 -0.97
CA ARG A 198 -14.08 -4.18 -1.92
C ARG A 198 -12.79 -4.15 -2.73
N LEU A 199 -12.24 -5.32 -3.09
CA LEU A 199 -11.06 -5.38 -3.96
C LEU A 199 -11.31 -4.74 -5.34
N GLN A 200 -12.57 -4.74 -5.81
CA GLN A 200 -12.99 -4.08 -7.04
C GLN A 200 -13.18 -2.56 -6.90
N ASP A 201 -13.14 -2.02 -5.69
CA ASP A 201 -13.19 -0.58 -5.47
C ASP A 201 -11.79 -0.03 -5.82
N LEU A 202 -11.33 -0.25 -7.06
CA LEU A 202 -10.09 0.35 -7.53
C LEU A 202 -10.24 1.83 -7.24
N PRO A 203 -9.31 2.37 -6.48
CA PRO A 203 -9.56 3.66 -5.93
C PRO A 203 -9.52 4.68 -7.06
N GLY A 204 -10.56 5.50 -7.13
CA GLY A 204 -10.64 6.64 -8.04
C GLY A 204 -9.60 7.73 -7.76
N TRP A 205 -8.53 7.44 -7.01
CA TRP A 205 -7.46 8.36 -6.67
C TRP A 205 -6.92 9.04 -7.92
N LYS A 206 -6.48 10.28 -7.75
CA LYS A 206 -5.74 10.94 -8.81
C LYS A 206 -4.44 10.18 -9.11
N VAL A 207 -4.05 10.13 -10.38
CA VAL A 207 -2.70 9.69 -10.74
C VAL A 207 -1.73 10.80 -10.33
N CYS A 208 -0.59 10.44 -9.75
CA CYS A 208 0.46 11.43 -9.53
C CYS A 208 1.12 11.82 -10.86
N ASP A 209 0.69 12.96 -11.41
CA ASP A 209 1.21 13.50 -12.67
C ASP A 209 2.66 13.98 -12.55
N GLU A 210 3.10 14.32 -11.33
CA GLU A 210 4.45 14.83 -11.07
C GLU A 210 5.45 13.71 -10.77
N ASP A 211 6.64 13.80 -11.36
CA ASP A 211 7.75 12.88 -11.07
C ASP A 211 8.51 13.24 -9.78
N VAL A 212 8.40 14.50 -9.33
CA VAL A 212 9.11 15.02 -8.15
C VAL A 212 8.17 15.85 -7.28
N ILE A 213 7.67 15.25 -6.20
CA ILE A 213 6.78 15.91 -5.23
C ILE A 213 7.61 16.53 -4.10
N ARG A 214 7.27 17.73 -3.64
CA ARG A 214 7.92 18.37 -2.48
C ARG A 214 7.06 18.22 -1.23
N ILE A 215 7.60 17.59 -0.18
CA ILE A 215 6.90 17.39 1.10
C ILE A 215 7.81 17.86 2.22
N GLY A 216 7.38 18.91 2.91
CA GLY A 216 8.21 19.63 3.87
C GLY A 216 9.56 20.00 3.24
N GLY A 217 10.66 19.50 3.82
CA GLY A 217 12.02 19.73 3.32
C GLY A 217 12.61 18.63 2.43
N VAL A 218 11.84 17.63 1.99
CA VAL A 218 12.32 16.54 1.10
C VAL A 218 11.60 16.60 -0.24
N SER A 219 12.31 16.22 -1.30
CA SER A 219 11.73 15.99 -2.62
C SER A 219 11.59 14.48 -2.86
N ILE A 220 10.38 13.97 -2.98
CA ILE A 220 10.10 12.56 -3.27
C ILE A 220 10.11 12.38 -4.79
N VAL A 221 10.94 11.48 -5.29
CA VAL A 221 11.06 11.17 -6.72
C VAL A 221 10.38 9.84 -6.99
N ILE A 222 9.34 9.86 -7.83
CA ILE A 222 8.50 8.70 -8.13
C ILE A 222 8.93 8.13 -9.48
N SER A 223 9.42 6.89 -9.48
CA SER A 223 9.75 6.18 -10.72
C SER A 223 9.82 4.69 -10.45
N GLN A 224 9.26 3.86 -11.34
CA GLN A 224 9.30 2.41 -11.19
C GLN A 224 10.74 1.86 -11.06
N HIS A 225 11.73 2.55 -11.63
CA HIS A 225 13.14 2.15 -11.64
C HIS A 225 14.04 3.16 -10.93
N ILE A 226 14.94 2.65 -10.06
CA ILE A 226 15.91 3.47 -9.31
C ILE A 226 16.87 4.26 -10.22
N PRO A 227 17.45 3.70 -11.32
CA PRO A 227 18.30 4.49 -12.22
C PRO A 227 17.60 5.71 -12.81
N HIS A 228 16.34 5.55 -13.19
CA HIS A 228 15.52 6.64 -13.71
C HIS A 228 15.21 7.68 -12.61
N ALA A 229 14.86 7.22 -11.39
CA ALA A 229 14.66 8.09 -10.23
C ALA A 229 15.89 8.96 -9.92
N LEU A 230 17.11 8.39 -9.99
CA LEU A 230 18.35 9.15 -9.78
C LEU A 230 18.55 10.24 -10.83
N ASN A 231 18.30 9.93 -12.10
CA ASN A 231 18.42 10.91 -13.17
C ASN A 231 17.43 12.07 -12.98
N LEU A 232 16.20 11.78 -12.56
CA LEU A 232 15.20 12.78 -12.20
C LEU A 232 15.64 13.64 -11.01
N ALA A 233 16.19 13.03 -9.95
CA ALA A 233 16.71 13.74 -8.78
C ALA A 233 17.85 14.70 -9.15
N ARG A 234 18.81 14.22 -9.96
CA ARG A 234 19.94 15.03 -10.47
C ARG A 234 19.45 16.17 -11.37
N ALA A 235 18.49 15.90 -12.25
CA ALA A 235 17.89 16.93 -13.11
C ALA A 235 17.18 18.00 -12.28
N ASP A 236 16.39 17.62 -11.28
CA ASP A 236 15.74 18.56 -10.37
C ASP A 236 16.73 19.39 -9.57
N PHE A 237 17.81 18.76 -9.09
CA PHE A 237 18.89 19.46 -8.40
C PHE A 237 19.56 20.51 -9.30
N ARG A 238 19.89 20.16 -10.55
CA ARG A 238 20.49 21.09 -11.52
C ARG A 238 19.57 22.30 -11.78
N ARG A 239 18.28 22.07 -12.01
CA ARG A 239 17.28 23.16 -12.19
C ARG A 239 17.24 24.09 -10.99
N TRP A 240 17.22 23.52 -9.79
CA TRP A 240 17.23 24.30 -8.55
C TRP A 240 18.49 25.13 -8.39
N THR A 241 19.68 24.55 -8.62
CA THR A 241 20.96 25.26 -8.51
C THR A 241 21.02 26.43 -9.50
N MET A 242 20.60 26.24 -10.76
CA MET A 242 20.55 27.31 -11.76
C MET A 242 19.59 28.44 -11.34
N SER A 243 18.43 28.11 -10.78
CA SER A 243 17.47 29.11 -10.31
C SER A 243 17.98 29.94 -9.13
N ARG A 244 18.80 29.33 -8.25
CA ARG A 244 19.37 29.98 -7.07
C ARG A 244 20.56 30.87 -7.42
N MET A 245 21.41 30.45 -8.38
CA MET A 245 22.51 31.29 -8.89
C MET A 245 21.99 32.58 -9.55
N LYS A 246 20.81 32.54 -10.20
CA LYS A 246 20.17 33.74 -10.75
C LYS A 246 19.64 34.72 -9.69
N ARG A 247 19.47 34.28 -8.44
CA ARG A 247 18.83 35.04 -7.35
C ARG A 247 19.78 35.48 -6.24
N SER A 248 21.01 34.99 -6.21
CA SER A 248 21.97 35.29 -5.14
C SER A 248 23.41 35.40 -5.67
N VAL A 249 24.03 36.57 -5.49
CA VAL A 249 25.46 36.83 -5.72
C VAL A 249 26.30 36.38 -4.49
N HIS A 250 25.67 35.92 -3.41
CA HIS A 250 26.37 35.59 -2.17
C HIS A 250 26.11 34.17 -1.67
N ARG A 251 27.24 33.45 -1.52
CA ARG A 251 27.48 32.15 -0.89
C ARG A 251 26.76 30.95 -1.53
N ALA A 252 27.55 30.17 -2.26
CA ALA A 252 27.29 28.75 -2.44
C ALA A 252 27.25 28.09 -1.07
N SER A 253 26.06 27.89 -0.48
CA SER A 253 25.95 27.08 0.72
C SER A 253 26.18 25.61 0.34
N SER A 254 26.94 24.90 1.17
CA SER A 254 27.21 23.46 1.06
C SER A 254 25.98 22.61 1.41
N ASP A 255 24.78 23.16 1.25
CA ASP A 255 23.55 22.54 1.75
C ASP A 255 23.19 21.37 0.86
N PHE A 256 23.12 20.19 1.47
CA PHE A 256 22.62 19.01 0.81
C PHE A 256 21.14 19.15 0.54
N ARG A 257 20.73 18.86 -0.69
CA ARG A 257 19.34 18.63 -1.01
C ARG A 257 19.04 17.15 -0.83
N THR A 258 18.00 16.86 -0.05
CA THR A 258 17.58 15.49 0.25
C THR A 258 16.41 15.11 -0.64
N TYR A 259 16.54 13.96 -1.27
CA TYR A 259 15.53 13.29 -2.08
C TYR A 259 15.19 11.94 -1.47
N LEU A 260 13.94 11.54 -1.57
CA LEU A 260 13.51 10.16 -1.32
C LEU A 260 13.27 9.52 -2.69
N LEU A 261 14.10 8.54 -3.05
CA LEU A 261 13.91 7.76 -4.27
C LEU A 261 12.84 6.71 -4.00
N PHE A 262 11.69 6.85 -4.64
CA PHE A 262 10.53 5.98 -4.46
C PHE A 262 10.30 5.15 -5.70
N SER A 263 10.62 3.86 -5.61
CA SER A 263 10.40 2.89 -6.69
C SER A 263 9.40 1.82 -6.30
N ARG A 264 9.03 0.98 -7.28
CA ARG A 264 8.09 -0.11 -7.09
C ARG A 264 8.48 -1.02 -5.93
N HIS A 265 9.76 -1.36 -5.86
CA HIS A 265 10.27 -2.36 -4.91
C HIS A 265 11.18 -1.78 -3.84
N TYR A 266 11.70 -0.57 -4.03
CA TYR A 266 12.73 -0.04 -3.16
C TYR A 266 12.51 1.43 -2.84
N VAL A 267 12.90 1.80 -1.63
CA VAL A 267 13.06 3.19 -1.20
C VAL A 267 14.49 3.44 -0.73
N SER A 268 15.03 4.60 -1.05
CA SER A 268 16.35 5.04 -0.59
C SER A 268 16.37 6.54 -0.40
N LEU A 269 17.07 7.02 0.63
CA LEU A 269 17.36 8.43 0.79
C LEU A 269 18.60 8.77 -0.03
N TYR A 270 18.51 9.85 -0.79
CA TYR A 270 19.57 10.36 -1.65
C TYR A 270 19.83 11.83 -1.33
N GLN A 271 21.07 12.19 -1.09
CA GLN A 271 21.51 13.54 -0.82
C GLN A 271 22.51 13.97 -1.88
N ILE A 272 22.30 15.15 -2.44
CA ILE A 272 23.18 15.73 -3.45
C ILE A 272 23.48 17.19 -3.11
N ASN A 273 24.73 17.57 -3.28
CA ASN A 273 25.16 18.96 -3.38
C ASN A 273 26.09 19.11 -4.59
N ASN A 274 26.71 20.27 -4.77
CA ASN A 274 27.59 20.53 -5.92
C ASN A 274 28.90 19.71 -5.92
N GLN A 275 29.25 19.08 -4.80
CA GLN A 275 30.54 18.42 -4.59
C GLN A 275 30.40 16.91 -4.50
N MET A 276 29.29 16.41 -3.96
CA MET A 276 29.13 15.00 -3.67
C MET A 276 27.68 14.54 -3.63
N GLU A 277 27.53 13.25 -3.87
CA GLU A 277 26.29 12.50 -3.74
C GLU A 277 26.45 11.47 -2.62
N ARG A 278 25.39 11.26 -1.83
CA ARG A 278 25.35 10.29 -0.72
C ARG A 278 24.00 9.59 -0.73
N TYR A 279 23.95 8.34 -0.31
CA TYR A 279 22.69 7.60 -0.23
C TYR A 279 22.70 6.56 0.88
N THR A 280 21.50 6.21 1.35
CA THR A 280 21.29 5.08 2.26
C THR A 280 21.23 3.77 1.48
N ARG A 281 21.40 2.66 2.21
CA ARG A 281 21.08 1.34 1.69
C ARG A 281 19.64 1.34 1.16
N PRO A 282 19.37 0.85 -0.06
CA PRO A 282 18.01 0.66 -0.54
C PRO A 282 17.27 -0.35 0.33
N GLU A 283 16.10 0.04 0.82
CA GLU A 283 15.21 -0.82 1.61
C GLU A 283 14.04 -1.30 0.75
N CYS A 284 13.65 -2.55 0.92
CA CYS A 284 12.54 -3.12 0.17
C CYS A 284 11.22 -2.45 0.60
N LEU A 285 10.50 -1.82 -0.32
CA LEU A 285 9.27 -1.11 -0.03
C LEU A 285 8.15 -2.07 0.37
N LEU A 286 7.90 -3.10 -0.43
CA LEU A 286 6.86 -4.09 -0.25
C LEU A 286 7.48 -5.48 -0.36
N ASP A 287 7.33 -6.29 0.68
CA ASP A 287 7.60 -7.72 0.62
C ASP A 287 6.37 -8.44 0.08
N ASP A 288 6.57 -9.32 -0.91
CA ASP A 288 5.48 -9.96 -1.69
C ASP A 288 4.51 -10.77 -0.81
N THR A 289 4.89 -11.06 0.43
CA THR A 289 4.11 -11.84 1.40
C THR A 289 3.73 -11.08 2.67
N LEU A 290 4.37 -9.94 3.00
CA LEU A 290 4.31 -9.35 4.36
C LEU A 290 4.05 -7.82 4.40
N GLY A 291 3.76 -7.19 3.27
CA GLY A 291 3.46 -5.75 3.23
C GLY A 291 4.70 -4.87 3.36
N PHE A 292 4.58 -3.67 3.92
CA PHE A 292 5.72 -2.75 4.02
C PHE A 292 6.79 -3.23 4.99
N THR A 293 8.06 -3.23 4.57
CA THR A 293 9.16 -3.59 5.48
C THR A 293 9.43 -2.50 6.51
N SER A 294 9.87 -2.90 7.70
CA SER A 294 10.20 -1.97 8.79
C SER A 294 11.31 -0.98 8.41
N GLY A 295 12.27 -1.41 7.58
CA GLY A 295 13.34 -0.57 7.04
C GLY A 295 12.82 0.51 6.09
N ALA A 296 11.97 0.12 5.13
CA ALA A 296 11.36 1.08 4.21
C ALA A 296 10.46 2.08 4.93
N ILE A 297 9.63 1.60 5.85
CA ILE A 297 8.82 2.46 6.71
C ILE A 297 9.71 3.47 7.45
N GLY A 298 10.82 3.01 8.05
CA GLY A 298 11.80 3.87 8.72
C GLY A 298 12.33 4.99 7.82
N LEU A 299 12.74 4.67 6.60
CA LEU A 299 13.23 5.66 5.63
C LEU A 299 12.14 6.64 5.19
N LEU A 300 10.92 6.15 4.94
CA LEU A 300 9.78 6.99 4.58
C LEU A 300 9.49 8.02 5.68
N PHE A 301 9.49 7.60 6.94
CA PHE A 301 9.31 8.50 8.09
C PHE A 301 10.41 9.52 8.25
N GLU A 302 11.67 9.08 8.13
CA GLU A 302 12.81 9.97 8.22
C GLU A 302 12.76 11.03 7.11
N ALA A 303 12.29 10.65 5.92
CA ALA A 303 12.10 11.55 4.79
C ALA A 303 10.95 12.56 5.00
N THR A 304 9.76 12.10 5.38
CA THR A 304 8.53 12.91 5.34
C THR A 304 8.20 13.63 6.64
N GLN A 305 9.14 13.68 7.59
CA GLN A 305 8.94 14.37 8.85
C GLN A 305 8.53 15.84 8.64
N GLN A 306 7.36 16.19 9.17
CA GLN A 306 6.89 17.55 9.37
C GLN A 306 6.67 17.81 10.87
N SER A 307 6.82 19.06 11.32
CA SER A 307 6.59 19.49 12.71
C SER A 307 5.09 19.69 13.01
N ILE A 308 4.25 18.72 12.67
CA ILE A 308 2.82 18.77 12.99
C ILE A 308 2.65 18.22 14.41
N SER A 309 1.98 18.97 15.29
CA SER A 309 1.67 18.55 16.67
C SER A 309 0.85 17.25 16.67
N THR A 310 1.04 16.36 17.66
CA THR A 310 0.22 15.15 17.82
C THR A 310 -1.26 15.44 17.98
N ASP A 311 -1.61 16.58 18.57
CA ASP A 311 -3.01 16.95 18.80
C ASP A 311 -3.69 17.35 17.48
N MET A 312 -2.93 17.95 16.55
CA MET A 312 -3.39 18.20 15.18
C MET A 312 -3.62 16.91 14.39
N ILE A 313 -2.84 15.84 14.66
CA ILE A 313 -3.04 14.54 14.01
C ILE A 313 -4.40 13.95 14.43
N LEU A 314 -4.71 14.00 15.72
CA LEU A 314 -5.99 13.53 16.26
C LEU A 314 -7.17 14.42 15.81
N GLU A 315 -6.95 15.72 15.61
CA GLU A 315 -7.93 16.63 14.99
C GLU A 315 -8.16 16.34 13.50
N GLN A 316 -7.14 15.90 12.77
CA GLN A 316 -7.24 15.56 11.35
C GLN A 316 -7.89 14.20 11.10
N VAL A 317 -7.68 13.23 12.00
CA VAL A 317 -8.13 11.84 11.82
C VAL A 317 -9.54 11.62 12.42
N ALA A 318 -10.15 12.61 13.07
CA ALA A 318 -11.51 12.48 13.59
C ALA A 318 -12.24 13.83 13.69
N VAL A 319 -13.46 13.86 13.14
CA VAL A 319 -14.35 15.03 13.18
C VAL A 319 -14.97 15.18 14.58
N GLY A 320 -15.33 14.08 15.23
CA GLY A 320 -15.92 14.05 16.56
C GLY A 320 -14.92 13.70 17.68
N PRO A 321 -15.18 14.14 18.93
CA PRO A 321 -14.32 13.84 20.08
C PRO A 321 -14.26 12.34 20.43
N ILE A 322 -15.31 11.57 20.09
CA ILE A 322 -15.41 10.13 20.37
C ILE A 322 -14.54 9.31 19.41
N GLU A 323 -14.60 9.58 18.11
CA GLU A 323 -13.73 8.91 17.13
C GLU A 323 -12.27 9.31 17.34
N ARG A 324 -12.02 10.55 17.76
CA ARG A 324 -10.67 10.99 18.14
C ARG A 324 -10.11 10.13 19.27
N ALA A 325 -10.92 9.88 20.30
CA ALA A 325 -10.55 9.01 21.41
C ALA A 325 -10.34 7.56 20.95
N LYS A 326 -11.24 7.03 20.13
CA LYS A 326 -11.17 5.66 19.60
C LYS A 326 -9.94 5.42 18.72
N VAL A 327 -9.67 6.29 17.75
CA VAL A 327 -8.48 6.27 16.89
C VAL A 327 -7.22 6.38 17.75
N GLY A 328 -7.22 7.28 18.73
CA GLY A 328 -6.13 7.39 19.71
C GLY A 328 -5.89 6.10 20.48
N CYS A 329 -6.95 5.41 20.93
CA CYS A 329 -6.85 4.12 21.63
C CYS A 329 -6.41 2.95 20.74
N VAL A 330 -6.91 2.86 19.50
CA VAL A 330 -6.55 1.79 18.56
C VAL A 330 -5.09 1.90 18.12
N LEU A 331 -4.59 3.13 18.01
CA LEU A 331 -3.29 3.42 17.41
C LEU A 331 -2.23 3.79 18.44
N ASP A 332 -2.63 3.86 19.73
CA ASP A 332 -1.81 4.27 20.87
C ASP A 332 -1.17 5.66 20.70
N ILE A 333 -2.00 6.64 20.30
CA ILE A 333 -1.58 8.01 19.98
C ILE A 333 -2.33 9.01 20.85
N GLY A 334 -1.58 9.98 21.40
CA GLY A 334 -2.09 11.10 22.19
C GLY A 334 -1.09 11.51 23.27
N SER A 335 -1.34 12.58 24.02
CA SER A 335 -0.77 12.70 25.38
C SER A 335 -1.22 11.48 26.20
N ILE A 336 -0.58 11.19 27.34
CA ILE A 336 -1.14 10.22 28.30
C ILE A 336 -2.43 10.88 28.82
N PHE A 337 -3.49 10.75 28.04
CA PHE A 337 -4.78 11.30 28.36
C PHE A 337 -5.22 10.49 29.57
N MET A 338 -5.22 11.14 30.73
CA MET A 338 -6.00 10.69 31.87
C MET A 338 -7.45 10.88 31.45
N TRP A 339 -7.98 9.93 30.67
CA TRP A 339 -9.37 9.97 30.23
C TRP A 339 -10.21 9.91 31.49
N GLN A 340 -10.66 11.07 31.96
CA GLN A 340 -11.46 11.21 33.16
C GLN A 340 -12.81 11.80 32.79
N CYS A 341 -13.89 11.02 32.95
CA CYS A 341 -15.24 11.57 32.94
C CYS A 341 -15.67 11.75 34.40
N ALA A 342 -15.93 12.99 34.82
CA ALA A 342 -16.28 13.32 36.21
C ALA A 342 -15.28 12.73 37.24
N GLY A 343 -13.98 12.77 36.95
CA GLY A 343 -12.92 12.27 37.83
C GLY A 343 -12.69 10.76 37.80
N ARG A 344 -13.37 10.01 36.92
CA ARG A 344 -13.21 8.55 36.78
C ARG A 344 -12.40 8.18 35.56
N HIS A 345 -11.38 7.34 35.74
CA HIS A 345 -10.61 6.77 34.64
C HIS A 345 -11.52 6.01 33.66
N ILE A 346 -11.43 6.35 32.39
CA ILE A 346 -12.11 5.67 31.28
C ILE A 346 -11.11 4.67 30.71
N GLU A 347 -11.49 3.40 30.70
CA GLU A 347 -10.72 2.31 30.14
C GLU A 347 -11.37 1.79 28.85
N ARG A 348 -10.58 1.15 28.00
CA ARG A 348 -11.07 0.49 26.78
C ARG A 348 -11.90 -0.73 27.16
N GLU A 349 -13.22 -0.65 27.03
CA GLU A 349 -14.10 -1.82 27.13
C GLU A 349 -14.13 -2.57 25.78
N GLU A 350 -13.51 -3.75 25.72
CA GLU A 350 -13.70 -4.69 24.61
C GLU A 350 -14.92 -5.56 24.91
N ALA A 351 -16.11 -5.17 24.44
CA ALA A 351 -17.33 -5.94 24.62
C ALA A 351 -17.88 -6.48 23.29
N CYS A 352 -18.00 -7.80 23.18
CA CYS A 352 -18.76 -8.47 22.11
C CYS A 352 -20.26 -8.39 22.43
N ARG A 353 -20.96 -7.37 21.92
CA ARG A 353 -22.42 -7.21 22.10
C ARG A 353 -23.16 -7.29 20.77
N HIS A 354 -24.38 -7.84 20.78
CA HIS A 354 -25.32 -7.74 19.66
C HIS A 354 -25.74 -6.27 19.48
N ARG A 355 -25.43 -5.70 18.32
CA ARG A 355 -25.62 -4.28 17.98
C ARG A 355 -27.10 -3.97 17.67
N ILE A 356 -27.56 -2.78 18.07
CA ILE A 356 -28.91 -2.25 17.75
C ILE A 356 -28.87 -1.19 16.65
N LEU A 357 -30.04 -0.90 16.05
CA LEU A 357 -30.22 -0.03 14.87
C LEU A 357 -29.64 1.40 15.00
N GLY A 358 -29.34 1.86 16.21
CA GLY A 358 -28.90 3.23 16.52
C GLY A 358 -27.40 3.43 16.76
N THR A 359 -26.54 2.44 16.50
CA THR A 359 -25.10 2.59 16.75
C THR A 359 -24.31 2.72 15.45
N PRO A 360 -23.91 3.91 14.95
CA PRO A 360 -22.73 4.10 14.09
C PRO A 360 -21.51 4.37 14.99
N VAL A 361 -20.27 4.04 14.64
CA VAL A 361 -19.46 4.80 13.67
C VAL A 361 -18.41 3.90 13.00
N GLU A 362 -18.36 3.95 11.67
CA GLU A 362 -17.21 3.48 10.88
C GLU A 362 -16.50 4.73 10.34
N SER A 363 -15.20 4.83 10.55
CA SER A 363 -14.37 5.94 10.07
C SER A 363 -13.61 5.48 8.84
N ARG A 364 -13.78 6.16 7.71
CA ARG A 364 -13.03 5.87 6.48
C ARG A 364 -12.01 6.95 6.19
N ILE A 365 -10.81 6.54 5.77
CA ILE A 365 -9.80 7.45 5.24
C ILE A 365 -10.15 7.74 3.77
N CYS A 366 -10.12 9.01 3.39
CA CYS A 366 -10.38 9.47 2.03
C CYS A 366 -9.24 10.36 1.52
N PHE A 367 -8.76 10.11 0.31
CA PHE A 367 -7.83 10.98 -0.42
C PHE A 367 -8.63 11.79 -1.45
N ASP A 368 -8.66 13.11 -1.31
CA ASP A 368 -9.41 14.02 -2.21
C ASP A 368 -10.85 13.53 -2.45
N GLU A 369 -11.60 13.33 -1.36
CA GLU A 369 -12.99 12.83 -1.37
C GLU A 369 -13.18 11.39 -1.85
N CYS A 370 -12.13 10.75 -2.37
CA CYS A 370 -12.15 9.36 -2.79
C CYS A 370 -11.75 8.44 -1.64
N PHE A 371 -12.53 7.38 -1.41
CA PHE A 371 -12.22 6.38 -0.38
C PHE A 371 -10.84 5.72 -0.64
N SER A 372 -10.00 5.64 0.40
CA SER A 372 -8.66 5.03 0.31
C SER A 372 -8.66 3.51 0.41
N GLY A 373 -9.82 2.93 0.67
CA GLY A 373 -9.91 1.54 1.05
C GLY A 373 -9.39 1.25 2.46
N LEU A 374 -9.26 2.25 3.34
CA LEU A 374 -9.00 2.02 4.75
C LEU A 374 -10.18 2.49 5.58
N ALA A 375 -10.69 1.62 6.43
CA ALA A 375 -11.72 2.01 7.37
C ALA A 375 -11.59 1.25 8.70
N TYR A 376 -11.95 1.96 9.77
CA TYR A 376 -11.80 1.54 11.15
C TYR A 376 -13.19 1.48 11.79
N LYS A 377 -13.48 0.37 12.47
CA LYS A 377 -14.76 0.11 13.12
C LYS A 377 -14.66 0.18 14.63
#